data_AF-A0A2D5VK31-F1
#
_entry.id   AF-A0A2D5VK31-F1
#
_cell.length_a   1.000
_cell.length_b   1.000
_cell.length_c   1.000
_cell.angle_alpha   90.00
_cell.angle_beta   90.00
_cell.angle_gamma   90.00
#
_symmetry.space_group_name_H-M   'P 1'
#
loop_
_entity.id
_entity.type
_entity.pdbx_description
1 polymer ?
#
loop_
_entity_poly.entity_id
_entity_poly.type
_entity_poly.pdbx_seq_one_letter_code
_entity_poly.pdbx_strand_id
1 'polypeptide(L)'
;MCLPCLNPFGFIRNYRENAEGIDINRTFEDLYTVEAKIVRSFLVEWQYDLFIEFHEDWEYDGFYFFELNQNYKSIGELHRNA
;
A
#
# COMPACT_ATOMS: atom_id res chain seq x y z
N MET A 1 8.61 4.97 11.44
CA MET A 1 7.36 5.74 11.25
C MET A 1 6.23 4.77 10.92
N CYS A 2 4.98 5.02 11.32
CA CYS A 2 3.85 4.15 10.98
C CYS A 2 2.58 4.98 10.72
N LEU A 3 1.86 4.67 9.64
CA LEU A 3 0.54 5.20 9.33
C LEU A 3 -0.46 4.04 9.46
N PRO A 4 -1.29 4.00 10.52
CA PRO A 4 -2.05 2.79 10.86
C PRO A 4 -3.24 2.52 9.93
N CYS A 5 -3.79 3.54 9.28
CA CYS A 5 -4.91 3.39 8.36
C CYS A 5 -4.95 4.57 7.39
N LEU A 6 -4.86 4.27 6.08
CA LEU A 6 -4.93 5.29 5.03
C LEU A 6 -6.35 5.59 4.58
N ASN A 7 -7.27 4.62 4.72
CA ASN A 7 -8.69 4.76 4.37
C ASN A 7 -9.61 4.49 5.58
N PRO A 8 -9.71 5.41 6.57
CA PRO A 8 -10.59 5.21 7.72
C PRO A 8 -12.07 5.06 7.35
N PHE A 9 -12.52 5.76 6.30
CA PHE A 9 -13.89 5.69 5.82
C PHE A 9 -14.23 4.28 5.31
N GLY A 10 -13.39 3.76 4.40
CA GLY A 10 -13.55 2.43 3.82
C GLY A 10 -13.38 1.35 4.88
N PHE A 11 -12.39 1.48 5.76
CA PHE A 11 -12.16 0.52 6.85
C PHE A 11 -13.41 0.30 7.73
N ILE A 12 -14.04 1.37 8.21
CA ILE A 12 -15.23 1.28 9.07
C ILE A 12 -16.44 0.68 8.32
N ARG A 13 -16.46 0.75 6.98
CA ARG A 13 -17.56 0.29 6.12
C ARG A 13 -17.28 -1.03 5.41
N ASN A 14 -16.09 -1.60 5.63
CA ASN A 14 -15.60 -2.74 4.87
C ASN A 14 -15.61 -2.48 3.34
N TYR A 15 -15.19 -1.28 2.93
CA TYR A 15 -15.07 -0.87 1.52
C TYR A 15 -13.60 -0.70 1.14
N ARG A 16 -13.30 -1.02 -0.12
CA ARG A 16 -11.99 -0.77 -0.73
C ARG A 16 -11.79 0.72 -0.98
N GLU A 17 -12.84 1.38 -1.45
CA GLU A 17 -12.84 2.77 -1.88
C GLU A 17 -12.97 3.76 -0.70
N ASN A 18 -12.57 5.01 -0.94
CA ASN A 18 -12.83 6.12 -0.02
C ASN A 18 -14.28 6.63 -0.11
N ALA A 19 -14.58 7.74 0.58
CA ALA A 19 -15.93 8.33 0.59
C ALA A 19 -16.43 8.81 -0.79
N GLU A 20 -15.53 9.01 -1.74
CA GLU A 20 -15.83 9.44 -3.11
C GLU A 20 -15.92 8.26 -4.08
N GLY A 21 -15.77 7.01 -3.60
CA GLY A 21 -15.79 5.82 -4.44
C GLY A 21 -14.49 5.59 -5.21
N ILE A 22 -13.36 6.12 -4.72
CA ILE A 22 -12.06 6.02 -5.38
C ILE A 22 -11.14 5.03 -4.64
N ASP A 23 -10.47 4.16 -5.39
CA ASP A 23 -9.37 3.32 -4.89
C ASP A 23 -8.10 4.16 -4.65
N ILE A 24 -7.85 4.53 -3.39
CA ILE A 24 -6.72 5.39 -2.99
C ILE A 24 -5.37 4.83 -3.48
N ASN A 25 -5.19 3.51 -3.46
CA ASN A 25 -3.92 2.85 -3.80
C ASN A 25 -3.52 3.06 -5.28
N ARG A 26 -4.47 3.48 -6.13
CA ARG A 26 -4.22 3.78 -7.55
C ARG A 26 -3.89 5.25 -7.82
N THR A 27 -3.88 6.09 -6.78
CA THR A 27 -3.79 7.55 -6.92
C THR A 27 -2.48 8.14 -6.39
N PHE A 28 -1.49 7.30 -6.07
CA PHE A 28 -0.19 7.77 -5.57
C PHE A 28 0.71 8.38 -6.66
N GLU A 29 0.44 8.11 -7.93
CA GLU A 29 1.17 8.70 -9.06
C GLU A 29 0.64 10.11 -9.42
N ASP A 30 -0.68 10.26 -9.52
CA ASP A 30 -1.34 11.51 -9.90
C ASP A 30 -1.75 12.39 -8.70
N LEU A 31 -1.69 11.84 -7.49
CA LEU A 31 -2.17 12.43 -6.24
C LEU A 31 -3.60 12.95 -6.38
N TYR A 32 -4.51 12.15 -6.93
CA TYR A 32 -5.89 12.58 -7.09
C TYR A 32 -6.61 12.73 -5.73
N THR A 33 -6.50 11.73 -4.85
CA THR A 33 -7.19 11.69 -3.54
C THR A 33 -6.51 12.57 -2.48
N VAL A 34 -7.27 13.02 -1.48
CA VAL A 34 -6.72 13.78 -0.35
C VAL A 34 -5.82 12.91 0.53
N GLU A 35 -6.17 11.63 0.68
CA GLU A 35 -5.42 10.63 1.42
C GLU A 35 -4.02 10.46 0.81
N ALA A 36 -3.91 10.24 -0.50
CA ALA A 36 -2.62 10.13 -1.19
C ALA A 36 -1.78 11.42 -1.06
N LYS A 37 -2.40 12.60 -1.15
CA LYS A 37 -1.70 13.89 -0.95
C LYS A 37 -1.11 14.01 0.45
N ILE A 38 -1.88 13.67 1.48
CA ILE A 38 -1.45 13.73 2.88
C ILE A 38 -0.31 12.75 3.12
N VAL A 39 -0.48 11.49 2.70
CA VAL A 39 0.55 10.45 2.85
C VAL A 39 1.84 10.87 2.16
N ARG A 40 1.77 11.33 0.90
CA ARG A 40 2.94 11.85 0.19
C ARG A 40 3.60 12.96 0.99
N SER A 41 2.86 14.00 1.39
CA SER A 41 3.44 15.14 2.13
C SER A 41 4.14 14.73 3.43
N PHE A 42 3.64 13.69 4.08
CA PHE A 42 4.24 13.15 5.28
C PHE A 42 5.51 12.33 4.99
N LEU A 43 5.53 11.59 3.88
CA LEU A 43 6.65 10.74 3.51
C LEU A 43 7.83 11.52 2.91
N VAL A 44 7.62 12.66 2.22
CA VAL A 44 8.70 13.37 1.50
C VAL A 44 9.83 13.87 2.42
N GLU A 45 9.51 14.11 3.69
CA GLU A 45 10.43 14.69 4.67
C GLU A 45 11.49 13.69 5.16
N TRP A 46 11.44 12.43 4.70
CA TRP A 46 12.23 11.34 5.26
C TRP A 46 12.86 10.47 4.19
N GLN A 47 14.01 9.90 4.53
CA GLN A 47 14.63 8.80 3.80
C GLN A 47 14.42 7.51 4.60
N TYR A 48 14.12 6.43 3.89
CA TYR A 48 13.82 5.13 4.50
C TYR A 48 14.72 4.06 3.88
N ASP A 49 15.36 3.26 4.72
CA ASP A 49 16.05 2.05 4.29
C ASP A 49 15.07 0.93 3.91
N LEU A 50 13.83 0.99 4.44
CA LEU A 50 12.77 0.00 4.23
C LEU A 50 11.39 0.65 4.29
N PHE A 51 10.53 0.28 3.34
CA PHE A 51 9.13 0.70 3.29
C PHE A 51 8.25 -0.56 3.09
N ILE A 52 7.23 -0.71 3.93
CA ILE A 52 6.32 -1.86 3.93
C ILE A 52 4.88 -1.34 3.97
N GLU A 53 4.04 -1.87 3.10
CA GLU A 53 2.60 -1.67 3.14
C GLU A 53 1.90 -3.01 3.40
N PHE A 54 0.90 -3.01 4.28
CA PHE A 54 0.08 -4.18 4.56
C PHE A 54 -1.23 -4.06 3.80
N HIS A 55 -1.51 -5.06 2.96
CA HIS A 55 -2.75 -5.19 2.20
C HIS A 55 -3.29 -6.60 2.39
N GLU A 56 -4.60 -6.73 2.24
CA GLU A 56 -5.28 -8.03 2.18
C GLU A 56 -5.69 -8.31 0.74
N ASP A 57 -5.64 -9.60 0.37
CA ASP A 57 -6.19 -10.11 -0.86
C ASP A 57 -7.34 -11.06 -0.50
N TRP A 58 -8.56 -10.61 -0.76
CA TRP A 58 -9.77 -11.36 -0.38
C TRP A 58 -10.01 -12.59 -1.28
N GLU A 59 -9.30 -12.70 -2.41
CA GLU A 59 -9.43 -13.82 -3.36
C GLU A 59 -8.39 -14.92 -3.14
N TYR A 60 -7.37 -14.67 -2.30
CA TYR A 60 -6.25 -15.58 -2.10
C TYR A 60 -6.23 -16.21 -0.71
N ASP A 61 -5.95 -17.51 -0.66
CA ASP A 61 -5.74 -18.24 0.60
C ASP A 61 -4.22 -18.35 0.87
N GLY A 62 -3.78 -17.80 2.00
CA GLY A 62 -2.37 -17.72 2.39
C GLY A 62 -1.83 -16.29 2.47
N PHE A 63 -0.49 -16.15 2.43
CA PHE A 63 0.16 -14.84 2.42
C PHE A 63 1.25 -14.80 1.35
N TYR A 64 1.44 -13.63 0.77
CA TYR A 64 2.50 -13.33 -0.16
C TYR A 64 2.90 -11.86 0.01
N PHE A 65 4.02 -11.44 -0.60
CA PHE A 65 4.38 -10.04 -0.65
C PHE A 65 4.98 -9.69 -2.00
N PHE A 66 4.78 -8.44 -2.40
CA PHE A 66 5.48 -7.86 -3.54
C PHE A 66 6.77 -7.21 -3.05
N GLU A 67 7.88 -7.57 -3.69
CA GLU A 67 9.18 -6.97 -3.41
C GLU A 67 9.60 -6.06 -4.57
N LEU A 68 9.77 -4.77 -4.29
CA LEU A 68 10.40 -3.83 -5.21
C LEU A 68 11.87 -3.72 -4.84
N ASN A 69 12.72 -4.42 -5.59
CA ASN A 69 14.15 -4.44 -5.32
C ASN A 69 14.94 -4.06 -6.58
N GLN A 70 15.60 -2.89 -6.55
CA GLN A 70 16.45 -2.40 -7.64
C GLN A 70 17.92 -2.75 -7.35
N ASN A 71 18.31 -3.99 -7.64
CA ASN A 71 19.68 -4.52 -7.62
C ASN A 71 20.17 -5.20 -6.33
N TYR A 72 19.32 -5.48 -5.33
CA TYR A 72 19.68 -6.36 -4.21
C TYR A 72 19.09 -7.75 -4.36
N LYS A 73 19.63 -8.69 -3.57
CA LYS A 73 19.08 -10.04 -3.47
C LYS A 73 17.70 -9.97 -2.83
N SER A 74 16.71 -10.59 -3.47
CA SER A 74 15.35 -10.71 -2.92
C SER A 74 15.34 -11.38 -1.56
N ILE A 75 14.49 -10.87 -0.68
CA ILE A 75 14.22 -11.48 0.63
C ILE A 75 13.25 -12.65 0.46
N GLY A 76 12.29 -12.53 -0.47
CA GLY A 76 11.31 -13.55 -0.75
C GLY A 76 11.84 -14.70 -1.60
N GLU A 77 11.38 -15.92 -1.32
CA GLU A 77 11.53 -17.02 -2.25
C GLU A 77 10.45 -16.93 -3.33
N LEU A 78 10.86 -16.81 -4.59
CA LEU A 78 9.95 -16.92 -5.72
C LEU A 78 9.38 -18.34 -5.77
N HIS A 79 8.16 -18.52 -5.27
CA HIS A 79 7.40 -19.76 -5.49
C HIS A 79 6.93 -19.80 -6.95
N ARG A 80 7.80 -20.26 -7.84
CA ARG A 80 7.47 -20.56 -9.24
C ARG A 80 6.79 -21.92 -9.36
N ASN A 81 5.67 -22.12 -8.68
CA ASN A 81 4.83 -23.31 -8.88
C ASN A 81 3.38 -22.95 -8.50
N ALA A 82 2.69 -22.31 -9.45
CA ALA A 82 1.24 -22.32 -9.59
C ALA A 82 0.93 -22.44 -11.08
#